data_AF-A0A3P6H495-F1
#
_entry.id   AF-A0A3P6H495-F1
#
_cell.length_a   1.000
_cell.length_b   1.000
_cell.length_c   1.000
_cell.angle_alpha   90.00
_cell.angle_beta   90.00
_cell.angle_gamma   90.00
#
_symmetry.space_group_name_H-M   'P 1'
#
loop_
_entity.id
_entity.type
_entity.pdbx_description
1 polymer ?
#
loop_
_entity_poly.entity_id
_entity_poly.type
_entity_poly.pdbx_seq_one_letter_code
_entity_poly.pdbx_strand_id
1 'polypeptide(L)'
;MLDISNNNLTGVIPSWMGEFTSLTVILLSNNSLEGAQTKIEFATKHRYDAYMGANLQNFSGLELSENELSGEIPVKLGGLLKLHVLNLSYNYLSGVIPRSFSGMKSVESLDLSFNKLQGKIPPQLADLSSLSVFNVSYNNLSGVIPQGRQFNTFDMQSYLGNPLLCGQPTNISCNGKEQDNNGVKYDESTIDMVSFYWSCTAAYVTLLFGILASLSFESSWRRAWFLCVVTSVFKYLQVYVFGIIPSMDIC
;
A
#
# COMPACT_ATOMS: atom_id res chain seq x y z
N MET A 1 -2.79 -21.91 -9.73
CA MET A 1 -2.82 -20.79 -8.79
C MET A 1 -3.08 -21.32 -7.38
N LEU A 2 -2.10 -21.19 -6.49
CA LEU A 2 -2.28 -21.34 -5.06
C LEU A 2 -2.45 -19.93 -4.49
N ASP A 3 -3.62 -19.62 -3.94
CA ASP A 3 -3.91 -18.33 -3.33
C ASP A 3 -4.25 -18.53 -1.86
N ILE A 4 -3.40 -18.00 -1.00
CA ILE A 4 -3.56 -17.95 0.46
C ILE A 4 -3.27 -16.52 0.96
N SER A 5 -3.48 -15.52 0.10
CA SER A 5 -3.32 -14.11 0.48
C SER A 5 -4.36 -13.67 1.51
N ASN A 6 -4.09 -12.54 2.17
CA ASN A 6 -5.00 -11.90 3.13
C ASN A 6 -5.45 -12.86 4.23
N ASN A 7 -4.45 -13.46 4.89
CA ASN A 7 -4.64 -14.38 6.01
C ASN A 7 -3.70 -13.98 7.15
N ASN A 8 -3.84 -14.65 8.29
CA ASN A 8 -2.96 -14.44 9.44
C ASN A 8 -1.85 -15.51 9.52
N LEU A 9 -1.29 -15.92 8.37
CA LEU A 9 -0.23 -16.93 8.34
C LEU A 9 1.05 -16.34 8.91
N THR A 10 1.62 -17.04 9.89
CA THR A 10 2.89 -16.68 10.53
C THR A 10 3.97 -17.72 10.21
N GLY A 11 5.21 -17.42 10.59
CA GLY A 11 6.34 -18.33 10.42
C GLY A 11 7.07 -18.11 9.09
N VAL A 12 7.83 -19.12 8.65
CA VAL A 12 8.70 -19.02 7.46
C VAL A 12 8.07 -19.69 6.26
N ILE A 13 8.42 -19.22 5.07
CA ILE A 13 8.06 -19.91 3.84
C ILE A 13 8.82 -21.25 3.80
N PRO A 14 8.13 -22.40 3.73
CA PRO A 14 8.79 -23.69 3.75
C PRO A 14 9.56 -23.96 2.45
N SER A 15 10.78 -24.46 2.58
CA SER A 15 11.65 -24.71 1.42
C SER A 15 11.13 -25.80 0.46
N TRP A 16 10.38 -26.78 0.97
CA TRP A 16 9.78 -27.84 0.16
C TRP A 16 8.73 -27.32 -0.83
N MET A 17 8.21 -26.11 -0.63
CA MET A 17 7.26 -25.50 -1.56
C MET A 17 7.89 -25.22 -2.95
N GLY A 18 9.22 -25.12 -3.02
CA GLY A 18 9.95 -25.00 -4.28
C GLY A 18 10.18 -26.34 -5.01
N GLU A 19 9.80 -27.47 -4.43
CA GLU A 19 10.01 -28.81 -5.02
C GLU A 19 8.82 -29.25 -5.91
N PHE A 20 7.70 -28.54 -5.86
CA PHE A 20 6.54 -28.83 -6.71
C PHE A 20 6.80 -28.37 -8.15
N THR A 21 7.33 -29.27 -8.99
CA THR A 21 7.57 -29.03 -10.42
C THR A 21 6.29 -28.83 -11.24
N SER A 22 5.12 -29.09 -10.65
CA SER A 22 3.80 -28.88 -11.24
C SER A 22 2.77 -28.50 -10.18
N LEU A 23 2.82 -27.26 -9.70
CA LEU A 23 1.81 -26.70 -8.79
C LEU A 23 0.47 -26.57 -9.54
N THR A 24 -0.39 -27.57 -9.36
CA THR A 24 -1.77 -27.54 -9.84
C THR A 24 -2.61 -26.83 -8.76
N VAL A 25 -3.32 -25.81 -9.22
CA VAL A 25 -4.12 -24.80 -8.51
C VAL A 25 -4.86 -25.33 -7.26
N ILE A 26 -4.73 -24.67 -6.10
CA ILE A 26 -5.66 -24.78 -4.96
C ILE A 26 -5.98 -23.36 -4.49
N LEU A 27 -7.21 -22.88 -4.67
CA LEU A 27 -7.63 -21.55 -4.20
C LEU A 27 -8.14 -21.68 -2.76
N LEU A 28 -7.48 -21.03 -1.80
CA LEU A 28 -7.86 -21.03 -0.38
C LEU A 28 -8.06 -19.62 0.18
N SER A 29 -7.98 -18.57 -0.64
CA SER A 29 -8.20 -17.19 -0.20
C SER A 29 -9.67 -16.98 0.14
N ASN A 30 -9.92 -16.46 1.35
CA ASN A 30 -11.20 -15.96 1.86
C ASN A 30 -12.42 -16.89 1.60
N ASN A 31 -12.58 -17.92 2.45
CA ASN A 31 -13.66 -18.94 2.44
C ASN A 31 -15.07 -18.47 2.00
N SER A 32 -15.27 -18.32 0.69
CA SER A 32 -16.57 -18.31 0.01
C SER A 32 -16.43 -19.16 -1.24
N LEU A 33 -16.39 -20.47 -1.04
CA LEU A 33 -16.33 -21.46 -2.11
C LEU A 33 -17.75 -21.82 -2.54
N GLU A 34 -18.36 -20.98 -3.38
CA GLU A 34 -19.56 -21.37 -4.13
C GLU A 34 -19.54 -20.81 -5.56
N GLY A 35 -19.19 -21.67 -6.51
CA GLY A 35 -19.75 -21.69 -7.87
C GLY A 35 -19.54 -20.51 -8.83
N ALA A 36 -18.81 -19.45 -8.50
CA ALA A 36 -18.67 -18.29 -9.38
C ALA A 36 -17.44 -18.39 -10.30
N GLN A 37 -17.61 -18.01 -11.57
CA GLN A 37 -16.54 -17.83 -12.56
C GLN A 37 -15.33 -17.13 -11.92
N THR A 38 -14.16 -17.78 -11.94
CA THR A 38 -12.93 -17.27 -11.31
C THR A 38 -12.44 -16.01 -12.02
N LYS A 39 -12.91 -14.86 -11.55
CA LYS A 39 -12.31 -13.55 -11.81
C LYS A 39 -11.04 -13.49 -10.98
N ILE A 40 -9.87 -13.50 -11.63
CA ILE A 40 -8.62 -13.25 -10.93
C ILE A 40 -8.31 -11.76 -11.11
N GLU A 41 -8.32 -11.03 -10.00
CA GLU A 41 -7.99 -9.61 -9.94
C GLU A 41 -6.50 -9.49 -9.60
N PHE A 42 -5.70 -8.91 -10.49
CA PHE A 42 -4.33 -8.53 -10.19
C PHE A 42 -4.23 -7.01 -10.10
N ALA A 43 -3.45 -6.53 -9.14
CA ALA A 43 -3.10 -5.12 -9.04
C ALA A 43 -2.05 -4.80 -10.11
N THR A 44 -2.47 -4.18 -11.20
CA THR A 44 -1.58 -3.40 -12.07
C THR A 44 -1.84 -1.92 -11.76
N LYS A 45 -0.79 -1.10 -11.80
CA LYS A 45 -0.78 0.34 -11.48
C LYS A 45 -2.12 1.06 -11.79
N HIS A 46 -2.88 1.42 -10.75
CA HIS A 46 -4.18 2.13 -10.82
C HIS A 46 -5.29 1.48 -11.68
N ARG A 47 -5.20 0.20 -12.08
CA ARG A 47 -6.30 -0.54 -12.70
C ARG A 47 -6.29 -2.01 -12.26
N TYR A 48 -7.43 -2.48 -11.78
CA TYR A 48 -7.65 -3.91 -11.58
C TYR A 48 -7.88 -4.55 -12.95
N ASP A 49 -6.82 -5.11 -13.56
CA ASP A 49 -7.00 -5.91 -14.77
C ASP A 49 -7.53 -7.28 -14.36
N ALA A 50 -8.85 -7.45 -14.53
CA ALA A 50 -9.52 -8.71 -14.31
C ALA A 50 -9.25 -9.65 -15.49
N TYR A 51 -8.46 -10.70 -15.27
CA TYR A 51 -8.27 -11.74 -16.29
C TYR A 51 -9.52 -12.63 -16.30
N MET A 52 -10.49 -12.29 -17.15
CA MET A 52 -11.59 -13.18 -17.55
C MET A 52 -11.17 -13.98 -18.78
N GLY A 53 -10.41 -15.05 -18.56
CA GLY A 53 -9.90 -15.90 -19.64
C GLY A 53 -10.38 -17.34 -19.54
N ALA A 54 -11.16 -17.80 -20.50
CA ALA A 54 -11.72 -19.16 -20.60
C ALA A 54 -10.69 -20.27 -20.90
N ASN A 55 -9.41 -20.10 -20.53
CA ASN A 55 -8.36 -21.08 -20.79
C ASN A 55 -7.23 -21.08 -19.73
N LEU A 56 -7.60 -21.23 -18.46
CA LEU A 56 -6.68 -21.28 -17.30
C LEU A 56 -5.92 -22.62 -17.16
N GLN A 57 -5.95 -23.50 -18.17
CA GLN A 57 -5.39 -24.86 -18.05
C GLN A 57 -3.85 -24.90 -17.93
N ASN A 58 -3.15 -23.77 -18.16
CA ASN A 58 -1.68 -23.72 -18.12
C ASN A 58 -1.09 -22.59 -17.24
N PHE A 59 -1.94 -21.84 -16.53
CA PHE A 59 -1.49 -20.72 -15.71
C PHE A 59 -1.22 -21.17 -14.27
N SER A 60 0.03 -21.00 -13.81
CA SER A 60 0.41 -21.30 -12.44
C SER A 60 0.89 -20.04 -11.73
N GLY A 61 0.41 -19.84 -10.51
CA GLY A 61 0.66 -18.63 -9.72
C GLY A 61 0.68 -18.99 -8.24
N LEU A 62 1.47 -18.25 -7.47
CA LEU A 62 1.58 -18.38 -6.02
C LEU A 62 1.36 -17.01 -5.40
N GLU A 63 0.28 -16.89 -4.63
CA GLU A 63 -0.19 -15.65 -4.03
C GLU A 63 -0.22 -15.87 -2.51
N LEU A 64 0.74 -15.23 -1.82
CA LEU A 64 0.95 -15.30 -0.37
C LEU A 64 1.00 -13.89 0.24
N SER A 65 0.52 -12.87 -0.49
CA SER A 65 0.54 -11.49 -0.01
C SER A 65 -0.36 -11.28 1.20
N GLU A 66 -0.16 -10.16 1.90
CA GLU A 66 -1.00 -9.74 3.04
C GLU A 66 -1.08 -10.83 4.12
N ASN A 67 0.08 -11.25 4.62
CA ASN A 67 0.23 -12.21 5.71
C ASN A 67 1.32 -11.73 6.68
N GLU A 68 1.62 -12.53 7.70
CA GLU A 68 2.67 -12.25 8.69
C GLU A 68 3.89 -13.17 8.49
N LEU A 69 4.17 -13.60 7.26
CA LEU A 69 5.31 -14.48 6.95
C LEU A 69 6.63 -13.76 7.19
N SER A 70 7.61 -14.48 7.70
CA SER A 70 8.90 -13.93 8.15
C SER A 70 10.07 -14.85 7.75
N GLY A 71 11.30 -14.42 8.04
CA GLY A 71 12.50 -15.16 7.66
C GLY A 71 12.86 -14.99 6.18
N GLU A 72 13.78 -15.80 5.69
CA GLU A 72 14.30 -15.68 4.32
C GLU A 72 13.42 -16.36 3.27
N ILE A 73 13.45 -15.81 2.06
CA ILE A 73 12.84 -16.45 0.89
C ILE A 73 13.66 -17.70 0.52
N PRO A 74 13.07 -18.90 0.51
CA PRO A 74 13.81 -20.12 0.18
C PRO A 74 14.34 -20.12 -1.24
N VAL A 75 15.63 -20.41 -1.40
CA VAL A 75 16.30 -20.52 -2.71
C VAL A 75 15.60 -21.54 -3.64
N LYS A 76 14.99 -22.58 -3.06
CA LYS A 76 14.28 -23.63 -3.81
C LYS A 76 13.07 -23.10 -4.60
N LEU A 77 12.45 -21.98 -4.20
CA LEU A 77 11.34 -21.39 -4.96
C LEU A 77 11.72 -21.00 -6.39
N GLY A 78 13.01 -20.72 -6.65
CA GLY A 78 13.51 -20.51 -8.01
C GLY A 78 13.41 -21.73 -8.93
N GLY A 79 13.10 -22.91 -8.39
CA GLY A 79 12.85 -24.15 -9.16
C GLY A 79 11.44 -24.27 -9.75
N LEU A 80 10.54 -23.32 -9.47
CA LEU A 80 9.17 -23.30 -9.99
C LEU A 80 9.13 -22.80 -11.45
N LEU A 81 9.63 -23.61 -12.39
CA LEU A 81 9.88 -23.21 -13.79
C LEU A 81 8.63 -22.79 -14.59
N LYS A 82 7.45 -23.29 -14.19
CA LYS A 82 6.16 -23.01 -14.84
C LYS A 82 5.39 -21.86 -14.18
N LEU A 83 5.94 -21.25 -13.13
CA LEU A 83 5.28 -20.19 -12.39
C LEU A 83 5.22 -18.90 -13.22
N HIS A 84 4.01 -18.35 -13.37
CA HIS A 84 3.75 -17.10 -14.07
C HIS A 84 3.62 -15.93 -13.09
N VAL A 85 3.03 -16.16 -11.91
CA VAL A 85 2.84 -15.12 -10.89
C VAL A 85 3.43 -15.56 -9.58
N LEU A 86 4.26 -14.71 -8.97
CA LEU A 86 4.72 -14.84 -7.60
C LEU A 86 4.48 -13.52 -6.88
N ASN A 87 3.57 -13.53 -5.92
CA ASN A 87 3.30 -12.39 -5.06
C ASN A 87 3.52 -12.77 -3.60
N LEU A 88 4.53 -12.14 -2.99
CA LEU A 88 4.91 -12.28 -1.59
C LEU A 88 4.81 -10.94 -0.86
N SER A 89 4.10 -9.96 -1.43
CA SER A 89 4.05 -8.60 -0.90
C SER A 89 3.36 -8.52 0.46
N TYR A 90 3.54 -7.42 1.19
CA TYR A 90 2.90 -7.20 2.50
C TYR A 90 3.11 -8.36 3.48
N ASN A 91 4.38 -8.65 3.74
CA ASN A 91 4.83 -9.63 4.72
C ASN A 91 6.03 -9.08 5.50
N TYR A 92 6.65 -9.89 6.35
CA TYR A 92 7.85 -9.57 7.12
C TYR A 92 9.10 -10.33 6.64
N LEU A 93 9.15 -10.70 5.36
CA LEU A 93 10.26 -11.48 4.79
C LEU A 93 11.56 -10.67 4.82
N SER A 94 12.65 -11.31 5.18
CA SER A 94 13.98 -10.72 5.37
C SER A 94 15.04 -11.42 4.51
N GLY A 95 16.29 -10.97 4.59
CA GLY A 95 17.39 -11.57 3.82
C GLY A 95 17.41 -11.10 2.36
N VAL A 96 18.08 -11.84 1.49
CA VAL A 96 18.32 -11.41 0.09
C VAL A 96 17.30 -12.00 -0.88
N ILE A 97 17.06 -11.31 -2.01
CA ILE A 97 16.32 -11.90 -3.12
C ILE A 97 17.15 -13.07 -3.70
N PRO A 98 16.62 -14.31 -3.75
CA PRO A 98 17.40 -15.45 -4.22
C PRO A 98 17.77 -15.32 -5.70
N ARG A 99 19.06 -15.44 -6.02
CA ARG A 99 19.54 -15.49 -7.42
C ARG A 99 18.90 -16.61 -8.25
N SER A 100 18.41 -17.66 -7.60
CA SER A 100 17.71 -18.79 -8.24
C SER A 100 16.41 -18.36 -8.93
N PHE A 101 15.84 -17.21 -8.58
CA PHE A 101 14.63 -16.69 -9.23
C PHE A 101 14.84 -16.43 -10.73
N SER A 102 16.09 -16.21 -11.17
CA SER A 102 16.45 -16.13 -12.59
C SER A 102 16.13 -17.40 -13.39
N GLY A 103 15.89 -18.54 -12.71
CA GLY A 103 15.47 -19.81 -13.30
C GLY A 103 13.98 -19.89 -13.64
N MET A 104 13.12 -19.03 -13.06
CA MET A 104 11.67 -19.03 -13.28
C MET A 104 11.33 -18.37 -14.63
N LYS A 105 11.71 -18.97 -15.75
CA LYS A 105 11.62 -18.35 -17.09
C LYS A 105 10.21 -18.00 -17.57
N SER A 106 9.18 -18.62 -16.99
CA SER A 106 7.78 -18.36 -17.32
C SER A 106 7.18 -17.22 -16.48
N VAL A 107 7.93 -16.65 -15.53
CA VAL A 107 7.38 -15.64 -14.62
C VAL A 107 7.10 -14.34 -15.37
N GLU A 108 5.87 -13.87 -15.22
CA GLU A 108 5.33 -12.66 -15.83
C GLU A 108 5.11 -11.56 -14.79
N SER A 109 4.82 -11.92 -13.54
CA SER A 109 4.63 -10.99 -12.44
C SER A 109 5.38 -11.45 -11.19
N LEU A 110 6.24 -10.58 -10.67
CA LEU A 110 6.99 -10.77 -9.44
C LEU A 110 6.80 -9.56 -8.51
N ASP A 111 6.01 -9.73 -7.47
CA ASP A 111 5.81 -8.72 -6.43
C ASP A 111 6.38 -9.19 -5.09
N LEU A 112 7.39 -8.46 -4.62
CA LEU A 112 8.08 -8.64 -3.35
C LEU A 112 8.01 -7.38 -2.47
N SER A 113 7.12 -6.45 -2.81
CA SER A 113 7.02 -5.16 -2.15
C SER A 113 6.56 -5.27 -0.69
N PHE A 114 6.76 -4.21 0.11
CA PHE A 114 6.33 -4.17 1.52
C PHE A 114 6.84 -5.38 2.33
N ASN A 115 8.16 -5.54 2.34
CA ASN A 115 8.87 -6.56 3.11
C ASN A 115 10.11 -5.95 3.77
N LYS A 116 10.97 -6.78 4.37
CA LYS A 116 12.25 -6.39 5.00
C LYS A 116 13.44 -6.96 4.23
N LEU A 117 13.31 -7.16 2.91
CA LEU A 117 14.38 -7.71 2.07
C LEU A 117 15.55 -6.73 1.98
N GLN A 118 16.76 -7.26 1.91
CA GLN A 118 18.00 -6.50 1.94
C GLN A 118 19.01 -6.98 0.89
N GLY A 119 20.08 -6.20 0.71
CA GLY A 119 21.13 -6.51 -0.26
C GLY A 119 20.75 -6.13 -1.68
N LYS A 120 21.50 -6.67 -2.66
CA LYS A 120 21.37 -6.29 -4.07
C LYS A 120 20.23 -7.04 -4.76
N ILE A 121 19.56 -6.37 -5.70
CA ILE A 121 18.71 -7.04 -6.68
C ILE A 121 19.64 -7.89 -7.58
N PRO A 122 19.46 -9.22 -7.67
CA PRO A 122 20.35 -10.06 -8.47
C PRO A 122 20.29 -9.66 -9.95
N PRO A 123 21.42 -9.33 -10.59
CA PRO A 123 21.42 -8.90 -11.99
C PRO A 123 20.92 -9.99 -12.95
N GLN A 124 20.97 -11.26 -12.53
CA GLN A 124 20.43 -12.40 -13.29
C GLN A 124 18.91 -12.33 -13.46
N LEU A 125 18.18 -11.54 -12.67
CA LEU A 125 16.75 -11.32 -12.90
C LEU A 125 16.47 -10.59 -14.21
N ALA A 126 17.44 -9.80 -14.72
CA ALA A 126 17.34 -9.21 -16.06
C ALA A 126 17.23 -10.28 -17.15
N ASP A 127 17.57 -11.55 -16.89
CA ASP A 127 17.43 -12.65 -17.84
C ASP A 127 15.99 -13.20 -17.98
N LEU A 128 15.02 -12.70 -17.21
CA LEU A 128 13.63 -13.15 -17.22
C LEU A 128 12.82 -12.47 -18.34
N SER A 129 12.94 -12.94 -19.58
CA SER A 129 12.32 -12.30 -20.75
C SER A 129 10.79 -12.17 -20.72
N SER A 130 10.12 -12.99 -19.92
CA SER A 130 8.65 -12.99 -19.80
C SER A 130 8.15 -12.01 -18.73
N LEU A 131 9.06 -11.45 -17.89
CA LEU A 131 8.69 -10.62 -16.76
C LEU A 131 8.14 -9.27 -17.23
N SER A 132 6.88 -9.01 -16.93
CA SER A 132 6.13 -7.81 -17.32
C SER A 132 5.82 -6.89 -16.15
N VAL A 133 5.74 -7.46 -14.94
CA VAL A 133 5.51 -6.74 -13.69
C VAL A 133 6.60 -7.12 -12.70
N PHE A 134 7.30 -6.12 -12.19
CA PHE A 134 8.31 -6.28 -11.16
C PHE A 134 8.11 -5.20 -10.11
N ASN A 135 7.94 -5.59 -8.86
CA ASN A 135 7.77 -4.64 -7.76
C ASN A 135 8.56 -5.11 -6.55
N VAL A 136 9.49 -4.28 -6.11
CA VAL A 136 10.33 -4.49 -4.92
C VAL A 136 10.28 -3.28 -3.99
N SER A 137 9.28 -2.43 -4.16
CA SER A 137 9.13 -1.20 -3.38
C SER A 137 8.98 -1.49 -1.89
N TYR A 138 9.32 -0.52 -1.05
CA TYR A 138 9.22 -0.60 0.41
C TYR A 138 9.94 -1.83 0.99
N ASN A 139 11.23 -1.91 0.70
CA ASN A 139 12.18 -2.88 1.25
C ASN A 139 13.47 -2.15 1.69
N ASN A 140 14.50 -2.90 2.10
CA ASN A 140 15.81 -2.38 2.48
C ASN A 140 16.91 -2.78 1.47
N LEU A 141 16.57 -2.82 0.18
CA LEU A 141 17.49 -3.20 -0.90
C LEU A 141 18.53 -2.12 -1.16
N SER A 142 19.70 -2.53 -1.65
CA SER A 142 20.86 -1.67 -1.86
C SER A 142 21.61 -1.95 -3.16
N GLY A 143 22.37 -0.96 -3.62
CA GLY A 143 23.22 -1.06 -4.80
C GLY A 143 22.51 -0.71 -6.12
N VAL A 144 23.18 -1.03 -7.23
CA VAL A 144 22.74 -0.62 -8.56
C VAL A 144 21.53 -1.45 -9.01
N ILE A 145 20.49 -0.77 -9.51
CA ILE A 145 19.35 -1.42 -10.15
C ILE A 145 19.83 -2.10 -11.45
N PRO A 146 19.62 -3.42 -11.62
CA PRO A 146 19.98 -4.13 -12.83
C PRO A 146 19.33 -3.49 -14.07
N GLN A 147 20.12 -3.35 -15.13
CA GLN A 147 19.65 -2.84 -16.41
C GLN A 147 19.63 -3.96 -17.44
N GLY A 148 18.74 -3.84 -18.43
CA GLY A 148 18.69 -4.71 -19.60
C GLY A 148 17.33 -5.37 -19.81
N ARG A 149 17.01 -5.62 -21.09
CA ARG A 149 15.76 -6.25 -21.53
C ARG A 149 14.54 -5.56 -20.91
N GLN A 150 13.68 -6.30 -20.22
CA GLN A 150 12.48 -5.82 -19.55
C GLN A 150 12.76 -5.00 -18.28
N PHE A 151 13.95 -5.05 -17.68
CA PHE A 151 14.24 -4.23 -16.49
C PHE A 151 14.23 -2.72 -16.78
N ASN A 152 14.49 -2.33 -18.03
CA ASN A 152 14.44 -0.94 -18.45
C ASN A 152 13.01 -0.42 -18.64
N THR A 153 11.99 -1.31 -18.65
CA THR A 153 10.59 -0.91 -18.81
C THR A 153 9.88 -0.67 -17.48
N PHE A 154 10.48 -1.07 -16.36
CA PHE A 154 9.91 -0.84 -15.03
C PHE A 154 10.10 0.62 -14.61
N ASP A 155 9.10 1.16 -13.94
CA ASP A 155 9.08 2.56 -13.54
C ASP A 155 9.74 2.78 -12.17
N MET A 156 9.88 4.04 -11.77
CA MET A 156 10.43 4.39 -10.46
C MET A 156 9.59 3.83 -9.29
N GLN A 157 8.29 3.56 -9.49
CA GLN A 157 7.40 3.07 -8.44
C GLN A 157 7.77 1.65 -8.02
N SER A 158 8.19 0.80 -8.96
CA SER A 158 8.70 -0.55 -8.69
C SER A 158 9.84 -0.59 -7.67
N TYR A 159 10.56 0.51 -7.46
CA TYR A 159 11.76 0.58 -6.61
C TYR A 159 11.60 1.54 -5.41
N LEU A 160 10.45 2.20 -5.28
CA LEU A 160 10.19 3.23 -4.25
C LEU A 160 10.44 2.67 -2.85
N GLY A 161 10.83 3.52 -1.89
CA GLY A 161 10.99 3.09 -0.50
C GLY A 161 12.23 2.22 -0.23
N ASN A 162 13.16 2.10 -1.17
CA ASN A 162 14.48 1.50 -0.97
C ASN A 162 15.58 2.58 -1.03
N PRO A 163 15.99 3.17 0.11
CA PRO A 163 16.85 4.36 0.12
C PRO A 163 18.29 4.10 -0.35
N LEU A 164 18.73 2.85 -0.38
CA LEU A 164 20.09 2.45 -0.76
C LEU A 164 20.19 1.95 -2.21
N LEU A 165 19.07 1.91 -2.95
CA LEU A 165 19.09 1.62 -4.38
C LEU A 165 19.57 2.85 -5.16
N CYS A 166 20.28 2.61 -6.25
CA CYS A 166 20.78 3.66 -7.13
C CYS A 166 20.74 3.24 -8.60
N GLY A 167 20.83 4.21 -9.50
CA GLY A 167 20.78 4.00 -10.95
C GLY A 167 19.36 4.12 -11.50
N GLN A 168 19.24 4.14 -12.82
CA GLN A 168 17.95 4.23 -13.51
C GLN A 168 17.02 3.06 -13.11
N PRO A 169 15.70 3.26 -12.93
CA PRO A 169 14.94 4.49 -13.15
C PRO A 169 14.94 5.48 -11.98
N THR A 170 15.71 5.25 -10.91
CA THR A 170 15.82 6.20 -9.80
C THR A 170 16.78 7.34 -10.14
N ASN A 171 16.53 8.52 -9.57
CA ASN A 171 17.43 9.68 -9.70
C ASN A 171 18.66 9.62 -8.77
N ILE A 172 18.89 8.48 -8.09
CA ILE A 172 19.99 8.31 -7.14
C ILE A 172 21.25 7.86 -7.91
N SER A 173 22.33 8.64 -7.81
CA SER A 173 23.61 8.31 -8.46
C SER A 173 24.37 7.21 -7.71
N CYS A 174 24.98 6.28 -8.43
CA CYS A 174 25.74 5.16 -7.88
C CYS A 174 27.22 5.45 -7.60
N ASN A 175 27.62 6.72 -7.48
CA ASN A 175 29.03 7.05 -7.22
C ASN A 175 29.42 6.61 -5.81
N GLY A 176 30.27 5.58 -5.73
CA GLY A 176 30.75 5.00 -4.49
C GLY A 176 31.53 5.99 -3.65
N LYS A 177 30.83 6.67 -2.73
CA LYS A 177 31.33 7.12 -1.44
C LYS A 177 30.20 6.91 -0.44
N GLU A 178 30.57 6.49 0.76
CA GLU A 178 29.71 6.40 1.92
C GLU A 178 28.77 7.62 1.99
N GLN A 179 27.53 7.36 2.40
CA GLN A 179 26.52 8.38 2.66
C GLN A 179 27.10 9.45 3.58
N ASP A 180 27.59 10.52 2.98
CA ASP A 180 27.67 11.81 3.65
C ASP A 180 26.25 12.23 3.96
N ASN A 181 26.00 12.57 5.22
CA ASN A 181 24.73 12.96 5.79
C ASN A 181 24.25 14.28 5.17
N ASN A 182 23.81 14.24 3.92
CA ASN A 182 22.99 15.27 3.33
C ASN A 182 21.64 14.64 3.03
N GLY A 183 20.70 14.88 3.95
CA GLY A 183 19.32 14.46 3.86
C GLY A 183 18.81 14.66 2.44
N VAL A 184 18.63 13.56 1.74
CA VAL A 184 17.93 13.54 0.46
C VAL A 184 16.51 13.94 0.78
N LYS A 185 16.20 15.18 0.44
CA LYS A 185 14.87 15.75 0.52
C LYS A 185 14.01 15.00 -0.50
N TYR A 186 13.15 14.11 -0.02
CA TYR A 186 12.07 13.53 -0.82
C TYR A 186 11.03 14.63 -1.05
N ASP A 187 11.17 15.38 -2.15
CA ASP A 187 10.07 16.09 -2.79
C ASP A 187 9.52 15.05 -3.80
N GLU A 188 8.28 14.54 -3.72
CA GLU A 188 7.05 15.25 -4.11
C GLU A 188 5.83 14.32 -3.84
N SER A 189 5.31 14.34 -2.61
CA SER A 189 3.94 13.87 -2.22
C SER A 189 3.67 14.05 -0.72
N THR A 190 4.71 14.14 0.12
CA THR A 190 4.59 14.39 1.56
C THR A 190 4.34 15.87 1.90
N ILE A 191 4.66 16.80 1.01
CA ILE A 191 4.42 18.25 1.22
C ILE A 191 2.92 18.55 1.33
N ASP A 192 2.07 17.82 0.59
CA ASP A 192 0.63 18.06 0.61
C ASP A 192 -0.03 17.55 1.90
N MET A 193 0.39 16.40 2.42
CA MET A 193 -0.18 15.86 3.66
C MET A 193 0.18 16.71 4.88
N VAL A 194 1.43 17.19 4.95
CA VAL A 194 1.89 18.03 6.06
C VAL A 194 1.23 19.42 6.00
N SER A 195 1.12 20.03 4.82
CA SER A 195 0.43 21.32 4.65
C SER A 195 -1.07 21.24 4.96
N PHE A 196 -1.73 20.15 4.58
CA PHE A 196 -3.11 19.87 4.97
C PHE A 196 -3.27 19.78 6.50
N TYR A 197 -2.34 19.11 7.18
CA TYR A 197 -2.38 18.97 8.64
C TYR A 197 -2.17 20.31 9.37
N TRP A 198 -1.23 21.13 8.89
CA TRP A 198 -1.03 22.49 9.42
C TRP A 198 -2.24 23.39 9.17
N SER A 199 -2.88 23.27 8.01
CA SER A 199 -4.10 24.03 7.68
C SER A 199 -5.28 23.64 8.59
N CYS A 200 -5.52 22.34 8.77
CA CYS A 200 -6.56 21.84 9.67
C CYS A 200 -6.30 22.26 11.13
N THR A 201 -5.04 22.16 11.58
CA THR A 201 -4.65 22.56 12.94
C THR A 201 -4.87 24.06 13.15
N ALA A 202 -4.49 24.89 12.18
CA ALA A 202 -4.69 26.33 12.25
C ALA A 202 -6.20 26.68 12.33
N ALA A 203 -7.04 26.05 11.50
CA ALA A 203 -8.49 26.24 11.52
C ALA A 203 -9.13 25.81 12.86
N TYR A 204 -8.69 24.69 13.43
CA TYR A 204 -9.16 24.23 14.73
C TYR A 204 -8.80 25.21 15.86
N VAL A 205 -7.56 25.70 15.86
CA VAL A 205 -7.07 26.64 16.87
C VAL A 205 -7.80 27.98 16.76
N THR A 206 -8.04 28.50 15.56
CA THR A 206 -8.78 29.75 15.39
C THR A 206 -10.24 29.63 15.84
N LEU A 207 -10.91 28.51 15.56
CA LEU A 207 -12.26 28.25 16.05
C LEU A 207 -12.29 28.19 17.58
N LEU A 208 -11.35 27.47 18.20
CA LEU A 208 -11.25 27.35 19.65
C LEU A 208 -11.03 28.71 20.32
N PHE A 209 -10.11 29.52 19.81
CA PHE A 209 -9.88 30.88 20.31
C PHE A 209 -11.08 31.79 20.10
N GLY A 210 -11.79 31.68 18.98
CA GLY A 210 -13.04 32.40 18.75
C GLY A 210 -14.11 32.07 19.78
N ILE A 211 -14.28 30.78 20.10
CA ILE A 211 -15.20 30.32 21.15
C ILE A 211 -14.76 30.84 22.52
N LEU A 212 -13.48 30.70 22.88
CA LEU A 212 -12.97 31.17 24.17
C LEU A 212 -13.08 32.70 24.32
N ALA A 213 -12.82 33.46 23.25
CA ALA A 213 -13.01 34.90 23.20
C ALA A 213 -14.48 35.29 23.35
N SER A 214 -15.40 34.58 22.69
CA SER A 214 -16.84 34.79 22.84
C SER A 214 -17.34 34.50 24.26
N LEU A 215 -16.71 33.54 24.96
CA LEU A 215 -17.03 33.20 26.35
C LEU A 215 -16.43 34.19 27.37
N SER A 216 -15.45 35.00 26.97
CA SER A 216 -14.71 35.95 27.83
C SER A 216 -15.12 37.42 27.64
N PHE A 217 -15.84 37.77 26.57
CA PHE A 217 -16.47 39.09 26.42
C PHE A 217 -17.70 39.22 27.34
N GLU A 218 -17.52 39.93 28.45
CA GLU A 218 -18.50 40.45 29.41
C GLU A 218 -19.68 39.56 29.85
N SER A 219 -19.76 39.34 31.17
CA SER A 219 -20.82 38.60 31.88
C SER A 219 -22.25 38.98 31.48
N SER A 220 -22.49 40.23 31.08
CA SER A 220 -23.80 40.77 30.70
C SER A 220 -24.26 40.31 29.31
N TRP A 221 -23.37 40.29 28.32
CA TRP A 221 -23.69 39.86 26.95
C TRP A 221 -23.85 38.35 26.87
N ARG A 222 -23.05 37.59 27.62
CA ARG A 222 -23.21 36.13 27.76
C ARG A 222 -24.61 35.78 28.29
N ARG A 223 -25.08 36.47 29.33
CA ARG A 223 -26.43 36.26 29.89
C ARG A 223 -27.52 36.66 28.90
N ALA A 224 -27.37 37.80 28.22
CA ALA A 224 -28.32 38.25 27.20
C ALA A 224 -28.41 37.26 26.02
N TRP A 225 -27.29 36.74 25.55
CA TRP A 225 -27.25 35.74 24.48
C TRP A 225 -27.89 34.42 24.91
N PHE A 226 -27.57 33.90 26.10
CA PHE A 226 -28.23 32.69 26.62
C PHE A 226 -29.73 32.89 26.81
N LEU A 227 -30.18 34.05 27.32
CA LEU A 227 -31.61 34.38 27.42
C LEU A 227 -32.29 34.47 26.05
N CYS A 228 -31.63 35.06 25.05
CA CYS A 228 -32.16 35.18 23.70
C CYS A 228 -32.27 33.82 22.99
N VAL A 229 -31.26 32.97 23.12
CA VAL A 229 -31.28 31.60 22.56
C VAL A 229 -32.32 30.75 23.27
N VAL A 230 -32.38 30.78 24.60
CA VAL A 230 -33.36 30.01 25.38
C VAL A 230 -34.78 30.49 25.07
N THR A 231 -35.04 31.80 25.00
CA THR A 231 -36.37 32.32 24.63
C THR A 231 -36.73 31.97 23.20
N SER A 232 -35.81 32.04 22.24
CA SER A 232 -36.06 31.67 20.85
C SER A 232 -36.36 30.17 20.69
N VAL A 233 -35.61 29.30 21.37
CA VAL A 233 -35.86 27.85 21.38
C VAL A 233 -37.18 27.51 22.06
N PHE A 234 -37.52 28.19 23.17
CA PHE A 234 -38.79 28.00 23.86
C PHE A 234 -39.99 28.48 23.01
N LYS A 235 -39.82 29.58 22.28
CA LYS A 235 -40.81 30.11 21.33
C LYS A 235 -41.00 29.16 20.15
N TYR A 236 -39.91 28.60 19.63
CA TYR A 236 -39.95 27.58 18.58
C TYR A 236 -40.66 26.31 19.07
N LEU A 237 -40.34 25.80 20.26
CA LEU A 237 -41.02 24.66 20.88
C LEU A 237 -42.50 24.95 21.19
N GLN A 238 -42.87 26.15 21.63
CA GLN A 238 -44.27 26.51 21.85
C GLN A 238 -45.08 26.55 20.54
N VAL A 239 -44.52 27.07 19.46
CA VAL A 239 -45.16 27.06 18.13
C VAL A 239 -45.28 25.63 17.62
N TYR A 240 -44.24 24.81 17.77
CA TYR A 240 -44.19 23.46 17.20
C TYR A 240 -44.97 22.41 18.00
N VAL A 241 -45.07 22.56 19.33
CA VAL A 241 -45.73 21.59 20.23
C VAL A 241 -47.14 22.04 20.63
N PHE A 242 -47.38 23.35 20.81
CA PHE A 242 -48.65 23.87 21.34
C PHE A 242 -49.44 24.75 20.36
N GLY A 243 -48.89 25.09 19.18
CA GLY A 243 -49.61 25.81 18.13
C GLY A 243 -49.96 27.27 18.46
N ILE A 244 -49.29 27.89 19.44
CA ILE A 244 -49.58 29.26 19.88
C ILE A 244 -48.69 30.25 19.10
N ILE A 245 -49.29 31.22 18.40
CA ILE A 245 -48.57 32.29 17.67
C ILE A 245 -48.35 33.49 18.59
N PRO A 246 -47.12 33.84 18.99
CA PRO A 246 -46.87 35.03 19.82
C PRO A 246 -46.62 36.27 18.95
N SER A 247 -47.11 37.43 19.38
CA SER A 247 -46.89 38.73 18.73
C SER A 247 -45.40 39.10 18.66
N MET A 248 -45.00 39.68 17.52
CA MET A 248 -43.65 40.18 17.23
C MET A 248 -43.39 41.45 18.04
N ASP A 249 -42.51 41.36 19.02
CA ASP A 249 -41.66 42.48 19.42
C ASP A 249 -40.22 42.09 19.10
N ILE A 250 -39.58 42.93 18.29
CA ILE A 250 -38.20 42.78 17.81
C ILE A 250 -37.32 43.43 18.89
N CYS A 251 -36.37 42.67 19.45
CA CYS A 251 -35.24 43.25 20.18
C CYS A 251 -34.26 43.89 19.21
#